data_AF-A0A6I6A6J7-F1
#
_entry.id   AF-A0A6I6A6J7-F1
#
_cell.length_a   1.000
_cell.length_b   1.000
_cell.length_c   1.000
_cell.angle_alpha   90.00
_cell.angle_beta   90.00
_cell.angle_gamma   90.00
#
_symmetry.space_group_name_H-M   'P 1'
#
loop_
_entity.id
_entity.type
_entity.pdbx_description
1 polymer ?
#
loop_
_entity_poly.entity_id
_entity_poly.type
_entity_poly.pdbx_seq_one_letter_code
_entity_poly.pdbx_strand_id
1 'polypeptide(L)'
;MIHDRDTKFSIRFKQFLKNKGIQPKRLPIRSPNLNARVERFVQTIKYEALNHFIAFGKTHLDYLVSEFVDYYNKHRAHSSREHLPPCCANQPPEFEVIKLNEIHCEEHLGGLIKSYKRIAA
;
A
#
# COMPACT_ATOMS: atom_id res chain seq x y z
N MET A 1 6.47 16.90 -4.27
CA MET A 1 6.40 15.52 -4.80
C MET A 1 7.77 15.15 -5.33
N ILE A 2 8.33 14.01 -4.89
CA ILE A 2 9.58 13.46 -5.41
C ILE A 2 9.23 12.52 -6.56
N HIS A 3 10.02 12.52 -7.64
CA HIS A 3 9.85 11.59 -8.75
C HIS A 3 11.16 11.27 -9.44
N ASP A 4 11.18 10.15 -10.16
CA ASP A 4 12.31 9.73 -10.96
C ASP A 4 12.44 10.56 -12.26
N ARG A 5 13.20 10.05 -13.22
CA ARG A 5 13.48 10.74 -14.48
C ARG A 5 12.58 10.30 -15.64
N ASP A 6 11.53 9.52 -15.38
CA ASP A 6 10.62 9.00 -16.40
C ASP A 6 9.96 10.14 -17.22
N THR A 7 9.80 9.92 -18.52
CA THR A 7 9.21 10.87 -19.46
C THR A 7 7.72 11.13 -19.19
N LYS A 8 7.05 10.25 -18.42
CA LYS A 8 5.68 10.45 -17.93
C LYS A 8 5.54 11.72 -17.08
N PHE A 9 6.60 12.16 -16.39
CA PHE A 9 6.64 13.43 -15.65
C PHE A 9 6.88 14.63 -16.58
N SER A 10 5.93 14.83 -17.50
CA SER A 10 5.96 15.85 -18.55
C SER A 10 6.03 17.28 -18.00
N ILE A 11 6.38 18.24 -18.86
CA ILE A 11 6.36 19.67 -18.52
C ILE A 11 4.96 20.09 -18.04
N ARG A 12 3.91 19.65 -18.75
CA ARG A 12 2.51 19.92 -18.40
C ARG A 12 2.15 19.39 -17.01
N PHE A 13 2.57 18.17 -16.68
CA PHE A 13 2.30 17.60 -15.37
C PHE A 13 3.03 18.34 -14.24
N LYS A 14 4.30 18.72 -14.45
CA LYS A 14 5.05 19.54 -13.49
C LYS A 14 4.45 20.93 -13.29
N GLN A 15 3.93 21.55 -14.34
CA GLN A 15 3.20 22.82 -14.25
C GLN A 15 1.91 22.67 -13.45
N PHE A 16 1.14 21.61 -13.70
CA PHE A 16 -0.06 21.30 -12.91
C PHE A 16 0.27 21.17 -11.41
N LEU A 17 1.35 20.44 -11.05
CA LEU A 17 1.79 20.33 -9.66
C LEU A 17 2.14 21.68 -9.05
N LYS A 18 2.90 22.53 -9.76
CA LYS A 18 3.24 23.88 -9.30
C LYS A 18 2.00 24.75 -9.08
N ASN A 19 1.02 24.68 -9.99
CA ASN A 19 -0.25 25.41 -9.85
C ASN A 19 -1.08 24.93 -8.64
N LYS A 20 -0.85 23.70 -8.17
CA LYS A 20 -1.42 23.16 -6.93
C LYS A 20 -0.53 23.40 -5.70
N GLY A 21 0.51 24.23 -5.80
CA GLY A 21 1.45 24.53 -4.71
C GLY A 21 2.44 23.41 -4.41
N ILE A 22 2.51 22.36 -5.24
CA ILE A 22 3.38 21.21 -5.03
C ILE A 22 4.67 21.40 -5.82
N GLN A 23 5.81 21.48 -5.13
CA GLN A 23 7.11 21.53 -5.78
C GLN A 23 7.50 20.11 -6.29
N PRO A 24 7.68 19.91 -7.62
CA PRO A 24 8.24 18.67 -8.14
C PRO A 24 9.76 18.65 -7.93
N LYS A 25 10.27 17.61 -7.29
CA LYS A 25 11.70 17.36 -7.08
C LYS A 25 12.11 16.11 -7.86
N ARG A 26 12.93 16.32 -8.88
CA ARG A 26 13.46 15.23 -9.73
C ARG A 26 14.67 14.60 -9.05
N LEU A 27 14.70 13.28 -9.02
CA LEU A 27 15.83 12.53 -8.46
C LEU A 27 17.07 12.57 -9.38
N PRO A 28 18.28 12.42 -8.81
CA PRO A 28 19.50 12.15 -9.56
C PRO A 28 19.36 10.87 -10.42
N ILE A 29 20.25 10.74 -11.41
CA ILE A 29 20.23 9.62 -12.35
C ILE A 29 20.50 8.32 -11.58
N ARG A 30 19.71 7.27 -11.84
CA ARG A 30 19.91 5.91 -11.29
C ARG A 30 20.04 5.89 -9.76
N SER A 31 19.19 6.65 -9.07
CA SER A 31 19.20 6.74 -7.60
C SER A 31 17.92 6.18 -6.97
N PRO A 32 17.63 4.87 -7.11
CA PRO A 32 16.40 4.26 -6.57
C PRO A 32 16.31 4.40 -5.04
N ASN A 33 17.44 4.43 -4.34
CA ASN A 33 17.48 4.62 -2.89
C ASN A 33 16.90 5.96 -2.42
N LEU A 34 16.91 7.00 -3.28
CA LEU A 34 16.28 8.28 -2.97
C LEU A 34 14.76 8.26 -3.17
N ASN A 35 14.22 7.16 -3.73
CA ASN A 35 12.79 6.86 -3.83
C ASN A 35 12.41 5.57 -3.05
N ALA A 36 13.24 5.14 -2.10
CA ALA A 36 13.17 3.79 -1.52
C ALA A 36 11.79 3.40 -0.98
N ARG A 37 10.98 4.36 -0.51
CA ARG A 37 9.61 4.10 -0.03
C ARG A 37 8.68 3.65 -1.16
N VAL A 38 8.70 4.33 -2.30
CA VAL A 38 7.88 3.97 -3.46
C VAL A 38 8.39 2.66 -4.07
N GLU A 39 9.72 2.52 -4.22
CA GLU A 39 10.32 1.28 -4.71
C GLU A 39 9.96 0.07 -3.84
N ARG A 40 10.03 0.24 -2.50
CA ARG A 40 9.63 -0.81 -1.56
C ARG A 40 8.14 -1.13 -1.67
N PHE A 41 7.27 -0.13 -1.83
CA PHE A 41 5.84 -0.36 -2.04
C PHE A 41 5.58 -1.15 -3.33
N VAL A 42 6.17 -0.74 -4.46
CA VAL A 42 6.04 -1.44 -5.76
C VAL A 42 6.55 -2.87 -5.67
N GLN A 43 7.68 -3.08 -4.99
CA GLN A 43 8.21 -4.41 -4.72
C GLN A 43 7.22 -5.24 -3.90
N THR A 44 6.60 -4.64 -2.88
CA THR A 44 5.65 -5.31 -1.99
C THR A 44 4.43 -5.80 -2.75
N ILE A 45 3.71 -4.91 -3.46
CA ILE A 45 2.52 -5.32 -4.23
C ILE A 45 2.86 -6.37 -5.30
N LYS A 46 4.07 -6.30 -5.87
CA LYS A 46 4.52 -7.30 -6.83
C LYS A 46 4.65 -8.69 -6.21
N TYR A 47 5.35 -8.80 -5.08
CA TYR A 47 5.63 -10.10 -4.46
C TYR A 47 4.49 -10.65 -3.60
N GLU A 48 3.71 -9.80 -2.95
CA GLU A 48 2.62 -10.22 -2.06
C GLU A 48 1.29 -10.42 -2.80
N ALA A 49 1.13 -9.84 -4.00
CA ALA A 49 -0.11 -9.92 -4.76
C ALA A 49 0.11 -10.30 -6.22
N LEU A 50 0.71 -9.42 -7.03
CA LEU A 50 0.62 -9.53 -8.49
C LEU A 50 1.33 -10.75 -9.09
N ASN A 51 2.36 -11.28 -8.43
CA ASN A 51 3.02 -12.52 -8.88
C ASN A 51 2.16 -13.77 -8.72
N HIS A 52 1.06 -13.70 -7.95
CA HIS A 52 0.15 -14.81 -7.70
C HIS A 52 -1.03 -14.86 -8.68
N PHE A 53 -1.19 -13.84 -9.54
CA PHE A 53 -2.30 -13.73 -10.47
C PHE A 53 -1.84 -13.59 -11.92
N ILE A 54 -2.61 -14.20 -12.81
CA ILE A 54 -2.59 -13.86 -14.23
C ILE A 54 -3.66 -12.79 -14.45
N ALA A 55 -3.23 -11.56 -14.73
CA ALA A 55 -4.16 -10.47 -15.04
C ALA A 55 -4.73 -10.65 -16.45
N PHE A 56 -6.03 -10.93 -16.55
CA PHE A 56 -6.77 -11.14 -17.81
C PHE A 56 -7.06 -9.86 -18.60
N GLY A 57 -6.71 -8.70 -18.04
CA GLY A 57 -6.92 -7.40 -18.66
C GLY A 57 -6.81 -6.26 -17.65
N LYS A 58 -6.96 -5.03 -18.14
CA LYS A 58 -6.84 -3.82 -17.32
C LYS A 58 -7.82 -3.82 -16.14
N THR A 59 -9.09 -4.17 -16.36
CA THR A 59 -10.10 -4.20 -15.30
C THR A 59 -9.75 -5.17 -14.18
N HIS A 60 -9.20 -6.35 -14.53
CA HIS A 60 -8.75 -7.32 -13.53
C HIS A 60 -7.52 -6.79 -12.77
N LEU A 61 -6.55 -6.20 -13.48
CA LEU A 61 -5.38 -5.60 -12.82
C LEU A 61 -5.77 -4.46 -11.88
N ASP A 62 -6.67 -3.58 -12.30
CA ASP A 62 -7.16 -2.47 -11.48
C ASP A 62 -7.86 -3.00 -10.22
N TYR A 63 -8.67 -4.06 -10.35
CA TYR A 63 -9.29 -4.72 -9.20
C TYR A 63 -8.23 -5.24 -8.22
N LEU A 64 -7.27 -6.06 -8.69
CA LEU A 64 -6.20 -6.62 -7.84
C LEU A 64 -5.39 -5.52 -7.15
N VAL A 65 -5.05 -4.45 -7.87
CA VAL A 65 -4.31 -3.32 -7.30
C VAL A 65 -5.14 -2.56 -6.27
N SER A 66 -6.42 -2.29 -6.57
CA SER A 66 -7.31 -1.56 -5.66
C SER A 66 -7.52 -2.31 -4.34
N GLU A 67 -7.69 -3.62 -4.43
CA GLU A 67 -7.95 -4.50 -3.32
C GLU A 67 -6.69 -4.63 -2.44
N PHE A 68 -5.52 -4.84 -3.06
CA PHE A 68 -4.26 -4.83 -2.34
C PHE A 68 -3.97 -3.49 -1.66
N VAL A 69 -4.28 -2.36 -2.32
CA VAL A 69 -4.07 -1.03 -1.74
C VAL A 69 -4.97 -0.80 -0.53
N ASP A 70 -6.20 -1.31 -0.55
CA ASP A 70 -7.10 -1.25 0.61
C ASP A 70 -6.56 -2.06 1.79
N TYR A 71 -6.17 -3.32 1.53
CA TYR A 71 -5.50 -4.17 2.51
C TYR A 71 -4.23 -3.51 3.08
N TYR A 72 -3.34 -3.01 2.21
CA TYR A 72 -2.07 -2.41 2.59
C TYR A 72 -2.28 -1.22 3.53
N ASN A 73 -3.26 -0.36 3.26
CA ASN A 73 -3.46 0.86 4.03
C ASN A 73 -4.27 0.64 5.31
N LYS A 74 -5.17 -0.33 5.35
CA LYS A 74 -6.11 -0.52 6.46
C LYS A 74 -5.81 -1.72 7.36
N HIS A 75 -5.08 -2.72 6.87
CA HIS A 75 -4.95 -4.01 7.56
C HIS A 75 -3.52 -4.51 7.70
N ARG A 76 -2.63 -4.19 6.75
CA ARG A 76 -1.24 -4.69 6.76
C ARG A 76 -0.45 -4.10 7.94
N ALA A 77 0.18 -4.97 8.73
CA ALA A 77 1.03 -4.55 9.82
C ALA A 77 2.36 -3.95 9.31
N HIS A 78 2.77 -2.81 9.88
CA HIS A 78 4.05 -2.18 9.58
C HIS A 78 4.91 -2.11 10.84
N SER A 79 6.03 -2.84 10.90
CA SER A 79 6.90 -2.87 12.10
C SER A 79 7.44 -1.49 12.48
N SER A 80 7.68 -0.61 11.51
CA SER A 80 8.09 0.78 11.77
C SER A 80 6.99 1.68 12.32
N ARG A 81 5.77 1.16 12.45
CA ARG A 81 4.58 1.83 13.00
C ARG A 81 3.96 1.00 14.13
N GLU A 82 4.77 0.26 14.90
CA GLU A 82 4.26 -0.57 16.00
C GLU A 82 3.16 -1.56 15.52
N HIS A 83 3.36 -2.12 14.34
CA HIS A 83 2.41 -3.01 13.66
C HIS A 83 1.08 -2.38 13.26
N LEU A 84 0.94 -1.04 13.32
CA LEU A 84 -0.23 -0.33 12.83
C LEU A 84 -0.22 -0.17 11.30
N PRO A 85 -1.37 -0.39 10.64
CA PRO A 85 -1.58 -0.01 9.26
C PRO A 85 -1.40 1.51 9.04
N PRO A 86 -1.10 1.96 7.80
CA PRO A 86 -0.93 3.37 7.46
C PRO A 86 -2.12 4.26 7.85
N CYS A 87 -3.35 3.78 7.70
CA CYS A 87 -4.57 4.53 8.03
C CYS A 87 -5.04 4.36 9.48
N CYS A 88 -4.38 3.53 10.28
CA CYS A 88 -4.67 3.41 11.71
C CYS A 88 -3.82 4.43 12.49
N ALA A 89 -4.51 5.33 13.20
CA ALA A 89 -3.91 6.33 14.07
C ALA A 89 -3.82 5.87 15.52
N ASN A 90 -4.80 5.10 15.99
CA ASN A 90 -4.90 4.65 17.38
C ASN A 90 -4.39 3.23 17.51
N GLN A 91 -3.71 2.94 18.62
CA GLN A 91 -3.38 1.57 18.99
C GLN A 91 -4.67 0.80 19.32
N PRO A 92 -4.75 -0.49 18.94
CA PRO A 92 -5.83 -1.34 19.41
C PRO A 92 -5.75 -1.52 20.93
N PRO A 93 -6.88 -1.74 21.62
CA PRO A 93 -6.88 -2.05 23.04
C PRO A 93 -6.09 -3.34 23.33
N GLU A 94 -5.37 -3.36 24.45
CA GLU A 94 -4.66 -4.55 24.93
C GLU A 94 -5.64 -5.53 25.62
N PHE A 95 -5.41 -6.83 25.42
CA PHE A 95 -6.20 -7.89 26.02
C PHE A 95 -5.27 -8.98 26.56
N GLU A 96 -5.50 -9.42 27.80
CA GLU A 96 -4.71 -10.52 28.40
C GLU A 96 -5.05 -11.89 27.78
N VAL A 97 -6.31 -12.09 27.38
CA VAL A 97 -6.80 -13.34 26.78
C VAL A 97 -7.71 -13.02 25.60
N ILE A 98 -7.43 -13.63 24.45
CA ILE A 98 -8.27 -13.56 23.25
C ILE A 98 -8.87 -14.94 23.00
N LYS A 99 -10.20 -15.04 22.97
CA LYS A 99 -10.88 -16.30 22.60
C LYS A 99 -10.96 -16.42 21.09
N LEU A 100 -10.75 -17.62 20.55
CA LEU A 100 -10.73 -17.84 19.10
C LEU A 100 -12.06 -17.47 18.42
N ASN A 101 -13.19 -17.69 19.10
CA ASN A 101 -14.52 -17.32 18.61
C ASN A 101 -14.78 -15.80 18.55
N GLU A 102 -13.88 -14.99 19.14
CA GLU A 102 -13.92 -13.52 19.03
C GLU A 102 -13.05 -13.01 17.87
N ILE A 103 -12.35 -13.90 17.14
CA ILE A 103 -11.49 -13.52 16.02
C ILE A 103 -12.24 -13.74 14.70
N HIS A 104 -12.43 -12.66 13.95
CA HIS A 104 -12.90 -12.70 12.58
C HIS A 104 -11.69 -12.68 11.62
N CYS A 105 -11.63 -13.69 10.74
CA CYS A 105 -10.70 -13.71 9.63
C CYS A 105 -11.36 -13.05 8.41
N GLU A 106 -10.70 -12.05 7.85
CA GLU A 106 -11.11 -11.37 6.63
C GLU A 106 -10.13 -11.73 5.51
N GLU A 107 -10.67 -12.22 4.41
CA GLU A 107 -9.91 -12.68 3.25
C GLU A 107 -9.82 -11.57 2.21
N HIS A 108 -8.62 -11.40 1.66
CA HIS A 108 -8.28 -10.43 0.64
C HIS A 108 -7.66 -11.16 -0.57
N LEU A 109 -7.76 -10.58 -1.76
CA LEU A 109 -7.32 -11.12 -3.04
C LEU A 109 -7.78 -12.58 -3.24
N GLY A 110 -9.07 -12.84 -3.03
CA GLY A 110 -9.62 -14.19 -3.17
C GLY A 110 -9.02 -15.21 -2.20
N GLY A 111 -8.61 -14.77 -1.00
CA GLY A 111 -8.06 -15.62 0.06
C GLY A 111 -6.55 -15.76 0.07
N LEU A 112 -5.84 -15.15 -0.89
CA LEU A 112 -4.37 -15.11 -0.90
C LEU A 112 -3.81 -14.45 0.36
N ILE A 113 -4.47 -13.38 0.81
CA ILE A 113 -4.07 -12.60 1.99
C ILE A 113 -5.19 -12.70 3.03
N LYS A 114 -4.81 -12.79 4.30
CA LYS A 114 -5.75 -12.83 5.42
C LYS A 114 -5.38 -11.79 6.46
N SER A 115 -6.37 -11.04 6.91
CA SER A 115 -6.26 -10.18 8.10
C SER A 115 -7.18 -10.69 9.19
N TYR A 116 -6.83 -10.40 10.43
CA TYR A 116 -7.61 -10.83 11.59
C TYR A 116 -8.03 -9.60 12.38
N LYS A 117 -9.31 -9.55 12.76
CA LYS A 117 -9.85 -8.51 13.63
C LYS A 117 -10.69 -9.14 14.72
N ARG A 118 -10.71 -8.52 15.89
CA ARG A 118 -11.63 -8.94 16.95
C ARG A 118 -13.04 -8.49 16.60
N ILE A 119 -14.01 -9.37 16.74
CA ILE A 119 -15.43 -9.03 16.74
C ILE A 119 -15.66 -8.29 18.06
N ALA A 120 -15.89 -6.98 18.00
CA ALA A 120 -16.29 -6.23 19.18
C ALA A 120 -17.63 -6.81 19.67
N ALA A 121 -17.72 -7.08 20.98
CA ALA A 121 -19.00 -7.20 21.65
C ALA A 121 -19.67 -5.82 21.75
#